data_AF-A0A5C5VWC4-F1
#
_entry.id   AF-A0A5C5VWC4-F1
#
_cell.length_a   1.000
_cell.length_b   1.000
_cell.length_c   1.000
_cell.angle_alpha   90.00
_cell.angle_beta   90.00
_cell.angle_gamma   90.00
#
_symmetry.space_group_name_H-M   'P 1'
#
loop_
_entity.id
_entity.type
_entity.pdbx_description
1 polymer ?
#
loop_
_entity_poly.entity_id
_entity_poly.type
_entity_poly.pdbx_seq_one_letter_code
_entity_poly.pdbx_strand_id
1 'polypeptide(L)' 'MDQPPASLDLTSEPPRAPRSTASPANFLGVTFECCGVYTRIYRNKNGDAYVGRCPRCLASLTVGIGPGGQSGRFYTAS' A
#
# COMPACT_ATOMS: atom_id res chain seq x y z
N MET A 1 -13.22 -11.54 52.81
CA MET A 1 -12.63 -10.47 51.98
C MET A 1 -12.45 -11.05 50.59
N ASP A 2 -13.53 -11.03 49.80
CA ASP A 2 -13.50 -11.45 48.41
C ASP A 2 -13.66 -10.16 47.60
N GLN A 3 -12.57 -9.73 46.97
CA GLN A 3 -12.57 -8.53 46.14
C GLN A 3 -13.07 -8.94 44.76
N PRO A 4 -14.18 -8.38 44.24
CA PRO A 4 -14.61 -8.66 42.88
C PRO A 4 -13.53 -8.20 41.88
N PRO A 5 -13.34 -8.92 40.76
CA PRO A 5 -12.34 -8.54 39.77
C PRO A 5 -12.68 -7.16 39.20
N ALA A 6 -11.71 -6.26 39.22
CA ALA A 6 -11.81 -4.94 38.63
C ALA A 6 -12.28 -5.06 37.18
N SER A 7 -13.42 -4.44 36.88
CA SER A 7 -13.92 -4.30 35.52
C SER A 7 -12.90 -3.51 34.71
N LEU A 8 -12.18 -4.15 33.78
CA LEU A 8 -11.38 -3.46 32.79
C LEU A 8 -12.33 -2.78 31.82
N ASP A 9 -12.58 -1.50 32.07
CA ASP A 9 -13.33 -0.62 31.18
C ASP A 9 -12.49 -0.37 29.92
N LEU A 10 -12.77 -1.15 28.86
CA LEU A 10 -12.06 -1.12 27.58
C LEU A 10 -12.59 0.00 26.65
N THR A 11 -13.08 1.10 27.21
CA THR A 11 -13.75 2.19 26.49
C THR A 11 -12.93 3.48 26.41
N SER A 12 -11.61 3.39 26.54
CA SER A 12 -10.74 4.53 26.23
C SER A 12 -10.59 4.67 24.71
N GLU A 13 -11.52 5.39 24.09
CA GLU A 13 -11.38 5.81 22.69
C GLU A 13 -10.23 6.83 22.61
N PRO A 14 -9.09 6.49 21.96
CA PRO A 14 -7.99 7.42 21.84
C PRO A 14 -8.44 8.63 21.03
N PRO A 15 -7.91 9.84 21.30
CA PRO A 15 -8.26 11.03 20.53
C PRO A 15 -7.99 10.75 19.05
N ARG A 16 -9.04 10.87 18.23
CA ARG A 16 -8.94 10.72 16.78
C ARG A 16 -8.00 11.80 16.26
N ALA A 17 -6.76 11.41 15.97
CA ALA A 17 -5.81 12.26 15.28
C ALA A 17 -6.48 12.81 14.00
N PRO A 18 -6.24 14.08 13.62
CA PRO A 18 -6.74 14.62 12.37
C PRO A 18 -6.31 13.67 11.25
N ARG A 19 -7.30 13.16 10.50
CA ARG A 19 -7.09 12.24 9.39
C ARG A 19 -6.22 12.97 8.37
N SER A 20 -4.92 12.70 8.40
CA SER A 20 -3.97 13.23 7.41
C SER A 20 -4.56 12.95 6.03
N THR A 21 -4.51 13.92 5.13
CA THR A 21 -4.86 13.78 3.71
C THR A 21 -3.94 12.79 2.96
N ALA A 22 -3.19 11.97 3.69
CA ALA A 22 -2.51 10.78 3.19
C ALA A 22 -3.53 9.96 2.39
N SER A 23 -3.44 10.10 1.07
CA SER A 23 -4.27 9.38 0.13
C SER A 23 -4.21 7.90 0.50
N PRO A 24 -5.36 7.20 0.57
CA PRO A 24 -5.43 5.82 1.03
C PRO A 24 -4.41 5.00 0.26
N ALA A 25 -3.38 4.48 0.97
CA ALA A 25 -2.17 3.85 0.44
C ALA A 25 -2.26 3.48 -1.05
N ASN A 26 -1.82 4.42 -1.91
CA ASN A 26 -1.94 4.26 -3.35
C ASN A 26 -1.02 3.12 -3.78
N PHE A 27 -1.59 2.07 -4.36
CA PHE A 27 -0.88 0.98 -5.03
C PHE A 27 -1.19 1.05 -6.52
N LEU A 28 -0.28 0.54 -7.35
CA LEU A 28 -0.56 0.24 -8.75
C LEU A 28 -0.77 -1.27 -8.90
N GLY A 29 -1.83 -1.66 -9.60
CA GLY A 29 -2.00 -3.02 -10.05
C GLY A 29 -1.19 -3.25 -11.32
N VAL A 30 -0.42 -4.32 -11.37
CA VAL A 30 0.40 -4.66 -12.54
C VAL A 30 0.18 -6.11 -12.93
N THR A 31 -0.17 -6.34 -14.17
CA THR A 31 -0.12 -7.66 -14.81
C THR A 31 1.24 -7.83 -15.47
N PHE A 32 2.05 -8.76 -14.96
CA PHE A 32 3.32 -9.14 -15.60
C PHE A 32 3.06 -10.20 -16.68
N GLU A 33 3.26 -9.85 -17.94
CA GLU A 33 3.04 -10.76 -19.08
C GLU A 33 4.04 -11.91 -19.09
N CYS A 34 5.27 -11.66 -18.64
CA CYS A 34 6.34 -12.67 -18.58
C CYS A 34 5.95 -13.95 -17.83
N CYS A 35 4.98 -13.87 -16.90
CA CYS A 35 4.46 -15.01 -16.16
C CYS A 35 2.92 -15.07 -16.14
N GLY A 36 2.23 -14.11 -16.77
CA GLY A 36 0.77 -13.95 -16.68
C GLY A 36 0.28 -13.82 -15.23
N VAL A 37 0.92 -12.98 -14.41
CA VAL A 37 0.57 -12.82 -12.99
C VAL A 37 0.25 -11.36 -12.64
N TYR A 38 -0.84 -11.16 -11.93
CA TYR A 38 -1.21 -9.87 -11.37
C TYR A 38 -0.59 -9.69 -9.98
N THR A 39 -0.01 -8.53 -9.72
CA THR A 39 0.50 -8.14 -8.40
C THR A 39 0.28 -6.65 -8.14
N ARG A 40 0.40 -6.24 -6.88
CA ARG A 40 0.37 -4.84 -6.47
C ARG A 40 1.79 -4.36 -6.23
N ILE A 41 2.11 -3.20 -6.77
CA ILE A 41 3.37 -2.51 -6.51
C ILE A 41 3.10 -1.23 -5.73
N TYR A 42 4.06 -0.85 -4.89
CA TYR A 42 3.92 0.24 -3.93
C TYR A 42 4.97 1.30 -4.20
N ARG A 43 4.72 2.51 -3.70
CA ARG A 43 5.69 3.60 -3.76
C ARG A 43 6.95 3.22 -3.00
N ASN A 44 8.10 3.57 -3.57
CA ASN A 44 9.38 3.51 -2.87
C ASN A 44 9.39 4.49 -1.68
N LYS A 45 10.41 4.39 -0.82
CA LYS A 45 10.54 5.25 0.37
C LYS A 45 10.64 6.74 0.03
N ASN A 46 11.28 7.05 -1.09
CA ASN A 46 11.51 8.40 -1.57
C ASN A 46 10.22 9.04 -2.14
N GLY A 47 9.24 8.22 -2.53
CA GLY A 47 7.96 8.66 -3.05
C GLY A 47 7.97 9.10 -4.52
N ASP A 48 9.08 8.92 -5.23
CA ASP A 48 9.26 9.31 -6.65
C ASP A 48 8.95 8.18 -7.64
N ALA A 49 8.78 6.94 -7.18
CA ALA A 49 8.45 5.82 -8.05
C ALA A 49 7.62 4.74 -7.35
N TYR A 50 6.82 3.99 -8.11
CA TYR A 50 6.31 2.69 -7.69
C TYR A 50 7.31 1.60 -8.09
N VAL A 51 7.64 0.72 -7.16
CA VAL A 51 8.63 -0.35 -7.35
C VAL A 51 8.02 -1.71 -7.03
N GLY A 52 8.35 -2.70 -7.85
CA GLY A 52 7.90 -4.08 -7.62
C GLY A 52 8.63 -5.08 -8.49
N ARG A 53 8.27 -6.35 -8.30
CA ARG A 53 8.85 -7.47 -9.05
C ARG A 53 7.77 -8.50 -9.40
N CYS A 54 7.97 -9.24 -10.48
CA CYS A 54 7.20 -10.44 -10.75
C CYS A 54 7.47 -11.47 -9.64
N PRO A 55 6.43 -12.01 -8.96
CA PRO A 55 6.62 -12.97 -7.88
C PRO A 55 7.13 -14.34 -8.36
N ARG A 56 7.12 -14.62 -9.68
CA ARG A 56 7.57 -15.91 -10.24
C ARG A 56 9.00 -15.86 -10.77
N CYS A 57 9.33 -14.88 -11.61
CA CYS A 57 10.65 -14.78 -12.24
C CYS A 57 11.53 -13.65 -11.69
N LEU A 58 11.02 -12.88 -10.73
CA LEU A 58 11.71 -11.74 -10.10
C LEU A 58 12.07 -10.58 -11.05
N ALA A 59 11.52 -10.55 -12.27
CA ALA A 59 11.64 -9.42 -13.18
C ALA A 59 11.25 -8.11 -12.47
N SER A 60 12.13 -7.12 -12.50
CA SER A 60 11.96 -5.84 -11.81
C SER A 60 11.17 -4.83 -12.64
N LEU A 61 10.34 -4.03 -11.96
CA LEU A 61 9.57 -2.95 -12.55
C LEU A 61 9.68 -1.69 -11.69
N THR A 62 9.89 -0.55 -12.35
CA THR A 62 9.88 0.78 -11.74
C THR A 62 9.01 1.71 -12.58
N VAL A 63 8.03 2.35 -11.94
CA VAL A 63 7.13 3.34 -12.57
C VAL A 63 7.35 4.69 -11.91
N GLY A 64 7.95 5.64 -12.63
CA GLY A 64 8.22 6.98 -12.12
C GLY A 64 6.95 7.80 -11.85
N ILE A 65 7.02 8.69 -10.88
CA ILE A 65 5.97 9.64 -10.48
C ILE A 65 6.50 11.05 -10.79
N GLY A 66 5.89 11.73 -11.75
CA GLY A 66 6.31 13.06 -12.17
C GLY A 66 5.17 13.88 -12.77
N PRO A 67 5.42 15.19 -13.03
CA PRO A 67 4.47 16.05 -13.73
C PRO A 67 4.15 15.46 -15.12
N GLY A 68 2.86 15.39 -15.46
CA GLY A 68 2.39 14.71 -16.66
C GLY A 68 2.22 13.18 -16.51
N GLY A 69 2.43 12.64 -15.31
CA GLY A 69 2.13 11.25 -15.00
C GLY A 69 0.66 10.90 -15.26
N GLN A 70 0.41 9.69 -15.76
CA GLN A 70 -0.94 9.22 -16.03
C GLN A 70 -1.60 8.76 -14.72
N SER A 71 -2.88 9.09 -14.53
CA SER A 71 -3.69 8.68 -13.37
C SER A 71 -4.20 7.24 -13.45
N GLY A 72 -3.51 6.39 -14.21
CA GLY A 72 -3.86 4.97 -14.35
C GLY A 72 -3.61 4.20 -13.06
N ARG A 73 -4.48 3.23 -12.76
CA ARG A 73 -4.32 2.35 -11.59
C ARG A 73 -3.88 0.94 -11.93
N PHE A 74 -4.06 0.54 -13.19
CA PHE A 74 -3.73 -0.79 -13.69
C PHE A 74 -2.82 -0.66 -14.90
N TYR A 75 -1.74 -1.42 -14.88
CA TYR A 75 -0.71 -1.43 -15.91
C TYR A 75 -0.39 -2.87 -16.29
N THR A 76 0.21 -3.03 -17.47
CA THR A 76 0.74 -4.29 -17.94
C THR A 76 2.24 -4.12 -18.16
N ALA A 77 3.03 -5.05 -17.65
CA ALA A 77 4.49 -5.08 -17.80
C ALA A 77 4.86 -6.27 -18.69
N SER A 78 5.39 -5.97 -19.87
CA SER A 78 5.83 -6.93 -20.89
C SER A 78 7.33 -7.19 -20.84
#